data_AF-G1Q812-F1
#
_entry.id   AF-G1Q812-F1
#
_cell.length_a   1.000
_cell.length_b   1.000
_cell.length_c   1.000
_cell.angle_alpha   90.00
_cell.angle_beta   90.00
_cell.angle_gamma   90.00
#
_symmetry.space_group_name_H-M   'P 1'
#
loop_
_entity.id
_entity.type
_entity.pdbx_description
1 polymer ?
#
loop_
_entity_poly.entity_id
_entity_poly.type
_entity_poly.pdbx_seq_one_letter_code
_entity_poly.pdbx_strand_id
1 'polypeptide(L)'
;MPGAADKASELSERIESFVEALKRGGGRRSSEDMARETLGLLRRIIMDHRWSNAGELMELIRREGRRMTAAQPSETTVGNMVRRVLRIIREEYGRLHGRSDESDQQESLHKLLTSGGLSEDFSSPYAQLQSNIIEAINELLVELEGTTENIAAQALEHIHSNEVIMTIGFSRTVEAFLKEAARKRKFHVIVAECAPFCQ
;
A
#
# COMPACT_ATOMS: atom_id res chain seq x y z
N MET A 1 0.02 -31.98 9.34
CA MET A 1 -0.56 -30.66 9.03
C MET A 1 -0.17 -29.72 10.17
N PRO A 2 0.60 -28.65 9.94
CA PRO A 2 0.93 -27.71 11.01
C PRO A 2 -0.34 -27.10 11.60
N GLY A 3 -0.41 -27.01 12.93
CA GLY A 3 -1.57 -26.52 13.66
C GLY A 3 -1.78 -25.01 13.48
N ALA A 4 -2.96 -24.50 13.85
CA ALA A 4 -3.24 -23.06 13.81
C ALA A 4 -2.26 -22.24 14.68
N ALA A 5 -1.74 -22.83 15.76
CA ALA A 5 -0.72 -22.23 16.61
C ALA A 5 0.64 -22.11 15.90
N ASP A 6 1.02 -23.11 15.10
CA ASP A 6 2.29 -23.10 14.35
C ASP A 6 2.28 -22.00 13.28
N LYS A 7 1.15 -21.81 12.59
CA LYS A 7 0.98 -20.74 11.59
C LYS A 7 1.07 -19.33 12.19
N ALA A 8 0.47 -19.12 13.37
CA ALA A 8 0.54 -17.84 14.07
C ALA A 8 1.97 -17.53 14.54
N SER A 9 2.72 -18.55 14.97
CA SER A 9 4.14 -18.43 15.31
C SER A 9 4.99 -18.07 14.09
N GLU A 10 4.80 -18.76 12.96
CA GLU A 10 5.52 -18.50 11.71
C GLU A 10 5.26 -17.07 11.20
N LEU A 11 4.00 -16.61 11.25
CA LEU A 11 3.65 -15.25 10.84
C LEU A 11 4.31 -14.20 11.75
N SER A 12 4.35 -14.45 13.06
CA SER A 12 5.00 -13.55 14.02
C SER A 12 6.50 -13.44 13.76
N GLU A 13 7.18 -14.55 13.49
CA GLU A 13 8.60 -14.58 13.12
C GLU A 13 8.85 -13.81 11.81
N ARG A 14 7.94 -13.95 10.83
CA ARG A 14 8.06 -13.24 9.55
C ARG A 14 7.87 -11.73 9.69
N ILE A 15 6.95 -11.28 10.55
CA ILE A 15 6.77 -9.86 10.86
C ILE A 15 8.03 -9.32 11.56
N GLU A 16 8.59 -10.07 12.50
CA GLU A 16 9.80 -9.64 13.21
C GLU A 16 11.01 -9.54 12.25
N SER A 17 11.18 -10.54 11.38
CA SER A 17 12.21 -10.51 10.34
C SER A 17 12.06 -9.31 9.39
N PHE A 18 10.83 -8.97 9.01
CA PHE A 18 10.53 -7.80 8.19
C PHE A 18 10.87 -6.49 8.92
N VAL A 19 10.51 -6.37 10.20
CA VAL A 19 10.84 -5.20 11.05
C VAL A 19 12.35 -5.05 11.21
N GLU A 20 13.08 -6.13 11.47
CA GLU A 20 14.53 -6.12 11.56
C GLU A 20 15.21 -5.82 10.21
N ALA A 21 14.60 -6.20 9.08
CA ALA A 21 15.05 -5.77 7.76
C ALA A 21 14.86 -4.26 7.53
N LEU A 22 13.74 -3.68 8.00
CA LEU A 22 13.50 -2.23 7.93
C LEU A 22 14.52 -1.45 8.78
N LYS A 23 14.74 -1.85 10.04
CA LYS A 23 15.68 -1.19 10.96
C LYS A 23 17.12 -1.18 10.46
N ARG A 24 17.55 -2.24 9.76
CA ARG A 24 18.89 -2.34 9.17
C ARG A 24 19.11 -1.40 7.98
N GLY A 25 18.13 -0.54 7.66
CA GLY A 25 18.23 0.49 6.64
C GLY A 25 17.94 -0.11 5.27
N GLY A 26 16.69 -0.58 5.11
CA GLY A 26 16.08 -1.11 3.88
C GLY A 26 17.05 -1.19 2.72
N GLY A 27 17.57 -2.40 2.43
CA GLY A 27 18.47 -2.63 1.30
C GLY A 27 17.88 -2.10 -0.02
N ARG A 28 18.61 -2.18 -1.14
CA ARG A 28 18.28 -1.65 -2.50
C ARG A 28 16.97 -2.17 -3.14
N ARG A 29 15.89 -2.33 -2.37
CA ARG A 29 14.55 -2.76 -2.73
C ARG A 29 13.83 -1.57 -3.38
N SER A 30 13.02 -1.84 -4.40
CA SER A 30 12.12 -0.81 -4.91
C SER A 30 11.04 -0.50 -3.88
N SER A 31 10.51 0.71 -3.91
CA SER A 31 9.28 1.06 -3.19
C SER A 31 8.12 0.13 -3.55
N GLU A 32 8.04 -0.33 -4.80
CA GLU A 32 7.06 -1.33 -5.25
C GLU A 32 7.24 -2.68 -4.55
N ASP A 33 8.49 -3.18 -4.47
CA ASP A 33 8.80 -4.43 -3.79
C ASP A 33 8.37 -4.37 -2.31
N MET A 34 8.64 -3.22 -1.69
CA MET A 34 8.28 -2.98 -0.31
C MET A 34 6.77 -2.87 -0.09
N ALA A 35 6.05 -2.23 -1.02
CA ALA A 35 4.59 -2.17 -0.98
C ALA A 35 3.98 -3.58 -1.09
N ARG A 36 4.46 -4.39 -2.04
CA ARG A 36 4.00 -5.79 -2.23
C ARG A 36 4.30 -6.66 -1.01
N GLU A 37 5.51 -6.56 -0.44
CA GLU A 37 5.86 -7.31 0.76
C GLU A 37 5.00 -6.91 1.96
N THR A 38 4.76 -5.61 2.15
CA THR A 38 3.88 -5.08 3.20
C THR A 38 2.45 -5.60 3.04
N LEU A 39 1.87 -5.50 1.84
CA LEU A 39 0.53 -6.02 1.57
C LEU A 39 0.46 -7.54 1.72
N GLY A 40 1.50 -8.26 1.31
CA GLY A 40 1.60 -9.71 1.50
C GLY A 40 1.61 -10.12 2.97
N LEU A 41 2.24 -9.33 3.85
CA LEU A 41 2.19 -9.53 5.30
C LEU A 41 0.82 -9.20 5.88
N LEU A 42 0.24 -8.04 5.52
CA LEU A 42 -1.10 -7.64 5.97
C LEU A 42 -2.17 -8.67 5.54
N ARG A 43 -2.08 -9.19 4.32
CA ARG A 43 -2.96 -10.26 3.82
C ARG A 43 -2.85 -11.51 4.68
N ARG A 44 -1.64 -11.94 5.05
CA ARG A 44 -1.45 -13.09 5.96
C ARG A 44 -2.01 -12.81 7.36
N ILE A 45 -1.82 -11.61 7.89
CA ILE A 45 -2.42 -11.22 9.18
C ILE A 45 -3.93 -11.38 9.15
N ILE A 46 -4.59 -10.91 8.08
CA ILE A 46 -6.05 -11.02 7.92
C ILE A 46 -6.52 -12.48 7.81
N MET A 47 -5.73 -13.35 7.17
CA MET A 47 -6.08 -14.76 6.94
C MET A 47 -5.79 -15.68 8.14
N ASP A 48 -4.65 -15.49 8.80
CA ASP A 48 -4.11 -16.45 9.78
C ASP A 48 -4.51 -16.10 11.22
N HIS A 49 -4.91 -14.86 11.50
CA HIS A 49 -5.42 -14.46 12.82
C HIS A 49 -6.93 -14.65 12.92
N ARG A 50 -7.40 -14.99 14.13
CA ARG A 50 -8.82 -14.98 14.46
C ARG A 50 -9.22 -13.60 14.93
N TRP A 51 -10.26 -13.05 14.32
CA TRP A 51 -10.93 -11.82 14.70
C TRP A 51 -12.45 -12.06 14.58
N SER A 52 -13.22 -11.48 15.49
CA SER A 52 -14.69 -11.69 15.54
C SER A 52 -15.46 -10.59 14.82
N ASN A 53 -14.85 -9.42 14.64
CA ASN A 53 -15.47 -8.26 14.01
C ASN A 53 -14.41 -7.35 13.35
N ALA A 54 -14.88 -6.38 12.55
CA ALA A 54 -13.99 -5.48 11.82
C ALA A 54 -13.19 -4.54 12.75
N GLY A 55 -13.76 -4.20 13.91
CA GLY A 55 -13.10 -3.38 14.94
C GLY A 55 -11.81 -4.02 15.46
N GLU A 56 -11.91 -5.29 15.86
CA GLU A 56 -10.78 -6.11 16.31
C GLU A 56 -9.71 -6.26 15.22
N LEU A 57 -10.14 -6.52 13.98
CA LEU A 57 -9.23 -6.62 12.84
C LEU A 57 -8.49 -5.31 12.61
N MET A 58 -9.19 -4.18 12.62
CA MET A 58 -8.54 -2.88 12.44
C MET A 58 -7.55 -2.57 13.57
N GLU A 59 -7.85 -2.93 14.82
CA GLU A 59 -6.90 -2.70 15.91
C GLU A 59 -5.66 -3.60 15.81
N LEU A 60 -5.83 -4.84 15.37
CA LEU A 60 -4.71 -5.73 15.02
C LEU A 60 -3.82 -5.10 13.93
N ILE A 61 -4.42 -4.64 12.82
CA ILE A 61 -3.68 -3.99 11.73
C ILE A 61 -3.01 -2.69 12.18
N ARG A 62 -3.68 -1.88 13.00
CA ARG A 62 -3.07 -0.66 13.59
C ARG A 62 -1.90 -0.99 14.49
N ARG A 63 -2.00 -2.01 15.34
CA ARG A 63 -0.93 -2.42 16.24
C ARG A 63 0.31 -2.85 15.46
N GLU A 64 0.16 -3.78 14.51
CA GLU A 64 1.29 -4.24 13.69
C GLU A 64 1.81 -3.11 12.79
N GLY A 65 0.92 -2.30 12.23
CA GLY A 65 1.28 -1.14 11.43
C GLY A 65 2.09 -0.07 12.18
N ARG A 66 1.75 0.20 13.45
CA ARG A 66 2.54 1.09 14.32
C ARG A 66 3.93 0.54 14.55
N ARG A 67 4.06 -0.77 14.81
CA ARG A 67 5.37 -1.43 14.98
C ARG A 67 6.23 -1.33 13.73
N MET A 68 5.67 -1.64 12.55
CA MET A 68 6.40 -1.57 11.28
C MET A 68 6.80 -0.14 10.91
N THR A 69 5.91 0.84 11.10
CA THR A 69 6.19 2.26 10.78
C THR A 69 7.23 2.85 11.73
N ALA A 70 7.21 2.47 13.02
CA ALA A 70 8.20 2.93 13.99
C ALA A 70 9.60 2.35 13.74
N ALA A 71 9.70 1.23 13.01
CA ALA A 71 10.97 0.59 12.68
C ALA A 71 11.84 1.45 11.75
N GLN A 72 11.21 2.17 10.80
CA GLN A 72 11.89 3.11 9.91
C GLN A 72 10.92 4.25 9.52
N PRO A 73 10.89 5.37 10.27
CA PRO A 73 9.92 6.45 10.04
C PRO A 73 10.04 7.15 8.69
N SER A 74 11.22 7.15 8.07
CA SER A 74 11.43 7.70 6.72
C SER A 74 10.82 6.83 5.62
N GLU A 75 10.53 5.56 5.93
CA GLU A 75 9.95 4.62 4.99
C GLU A 75 8.42 4.70 5.02
N THR A 76 7.88 5.68 4.29
CA THR A 76 6.45 5.98 4.31
C THR A 76 5.60 4.95 3.57
N THR A 77 6.19 4.15 2.68
CA THR A 77 5.47 3.15 1.86
C THR A 77 4.70 2.18 2.74
N VAL A 78 5.34 1.65 3.79
CA VAL A 78 4.74 0.70 4.73
C VAL A 78 3.52 1.31 5.42
N GLY A 79 3.69 2.51 6.00
CA GLY A 79 2.60 3.21 6.68
C GLY A 79 1.45 3.57 5.73
N ASN A 80 1.75 3.94 4.49
CA ASN A 80 0.75 4.23 3.46
C ASN A 80 -0.05 2.97 3.10
N MET A 81 0.60 1.81 2.92
CA MET A 81 -0.07 0.53 2.65
C MET A 81 -0.94 0.08 3.82
N VAL A 82 -0.48 0.22 5.07
CA VAL A 82 -1.29 -0.05 6.26
C VAL A 82 -2.57 0.81 6.27
N ARG A 83 -2.45 2.11 6.00
CA ARG A 83 -3.62 3.01 5.96
C ARG A 83 -4.57 2.66 4.82
N ARG A 84 -4.06 2.24 3.66
CA ARG A 84 -4.87 1.77 2.52
C ARG A 84 -5.65 0.50 2.87
N VAL A 85 -5.02 -0.47 3.54
CA VAL A 85 -5.71 -1.68 4.03
C VAL A 85 -6.76 -1.35 5.08
N LEU A 86 -6.48 -0.44 6.02
CA LEU A 86 -7.50 0.02 6.98
C LEU A 86 -8.70 0.68 6.31
N ARG A 87 -8.48 1.41 5.21
CA ARG A 87 -9.54 2.00 4.40
C ARG A 87 -10.38 0.92 3.70
N ILE A 88 -9.72 -0.06 3.06
CA ILE A 88 -10.39 -1.22 2.43
C ILE A 88 -11.30 -1.93 3.45
N ILE A 89 -10.81 -2.19 4.67
CA ILE A 89 -11.61 -2.84 5.71
C ILE A 89 -12.87 -2.03 6.06
N ARG A 90 -12.76 -0.70 6.16
CA ARG A 90 -13.92 0.17 6.43
C ARG A 90 -14.91 0.20 5.28
N GLU A 91 -14.41 0.30 4.05
CA GLU A 91 -15.26 0.33 2.85
C GLU A 91 -16.01 -0.99 2.67
N GLU A 92 -15.33 -2.14 2.76
CA GLU A 92 -15.97 -3.45 2.68
C GLU A 92 -16.95 -3.71 3.81
N TYR A 93 -16.62 -3.30 5.04
CA TYR A 93 -17.56 -3.36 6.16
C TYR A 93 -18.78 -2.48 5.90
N GLY A 94 -18.59 -1.24 5.45
CA GLY A 94 -19.66 -0.30 5.13
C GLY A 94 -20.61 -0.85 4.06
N ARG A 95 -20.06 -1.42 2.98
CA ARG A 95 -20.82 -2.09 1.92
C ARG A 95 -21.72 -3.21 2.46
N LEU A 96 -21.19 -4.07 3.35
CA LEU A 96 -21.95 -5.16 3.96
C LEU A 96 -22.94 -4.70 5.04
N HIS A 97 -22.64 -3.61 5.72
CA HIS A 97 -23.50 -3.01 6.75
C HIS A 97 -24.70 -2.24 6.17
N GLY A 98 -24.83 -2.17 4.83
CA GLY A 98 -25.92 -1.49 4.16
C GLY A 98 -25.72 0.02 4.05
N ARG A 99 -24.47 0.50 4.13
CA ARG A 99 -24.14 1.89 3.86
C ARG A 99 -24.19 2.13 2.35
N SER A 100 -25.08 3.01 1.91
CA SER A 100 -25.20 3.45 0.51
C SER A 100 -23.98 4.30 0.10
N ASP A 101 -23.48 4.09 -1.12
CA ASP A 101 -22.39 4.87 -1.74
C ASP A 101 -22.69 6.39 -1.80
N GLU A 102 -23.97 6.80 -1.75
CA GLU A 102 -24.37 8.22 -1.70
C GLU A 102 -23.94 8.91 -0.39
N SER A 103 -23.74 8.14 0.68
CA SER A 103 -23.32 8.68 1.97
C SER A 103 -21.86 9.11 2.00
N ASP A 104 -21.04 8.66 1.05
CA ASP A 104 -19.60 8.94 0.96
C ASP A 104 -19.28 10.14 0.05
N GLN A 105 -20.19 10.51 -0.87
CA GLN A 105 -20.06 11.76 -1.64
C GLN A 105 -20.28 13.02 -0.77
N GLN A 106 -20.83 12.86 0.43
CA GLN A 106 -21.03 13.92 1.42
C GLN A 106 -20.14 13.75 2.65
N GLU A 107 -18.82 13.65 2.48
CA GLU A 107 -17.87 14.06 3.53
C GLU A 107 -17.84 15.60 3.67
N SER A 108 -19.01 16.21 3.83
CA SER A 108 -19.16 17.63 4.12
C SER A 108 -18.82 17.90 5.58
N LEU A 109 -18.23 19.05 5.88
CA LEU A 109 -18.08 19.57 7.26
C LEU A 109 -19.39 19.45 8.06
N HIS A 110 -20.54 19.56 7.37
CA HIS A 110 -21.85 19.37 7.96
C HIS A 110 -22.02 17.97 8.56
N LYS A 111 -21.61 16.88 7.89
CA LYS A 111 -21.65 15.51 8.41
C LYS A 111 -20.70 15.35 9.60
N LEU A 112 -19.54 16.00 9.59
CA LEU A 112 -18.56 15.92 10.69
C LEU A 112 -19.07 16.66 11.95
N LEU A 113 -19.79 17.77 11.76
CA LEU A 113 -20.41 18.56 12.84
C LEU A 113 -21.72 17.94 13.36
N THR A 114 -22.50 17.26 12.50
CA THR A 114 -23.80 16.67 12.86
C THR A 114 -23.72 15.22 13.31
N SER A 115 -22.71 14.46 12.88
CA SER A 115 -22.53 13.05 13.30
C SER A 115 -21.99 12.88 14.72
N GLY A 116 -21.76 13.98 15.46
CA GLY A 116 -21.58 13.96 16.91
C GLY A 116 -20.62 12.89 17.41
N GLY A 117 -19.45 12.73 16.78
CA GLY A 117 -18.43 11.78 17.21
C GLY A 117 -18.92 10.33 17.35
N LEU A 118 -19.99 9.94 16.64
CA LEU A 118 -20.43 8.55 16.59
C LEU A 118 -19.31 7.73 15.94
N SER A 119 -18.48 7.12 16.80
CA SER A 119 -17.58 6.06 16.39
C SER A 119 -18.45 5.04 15.67
N GLU A 120 -18.19 4.84 14.38
CA GLU A 120 -18.84 3.78 13.62
C GLU A 120 -18.69 2.47 14.41
N ASP A 121 -19.82 1.80 14.66
CA ASP A 121 -19.80 0.52 15.36
C ASP A 121 -19.37 -0.57 14.38
N PHE A 122 -18.14 -1.06 14.57
CA PHE A 122 -17.53 -2.10 13.76
C PHE A 122 -17.70 -3.51 14.36
N SER A 123 -18.64 -3.68 15.29
CA SER A 123 -18.84 -4.93 16.04
C SER A 123 -19.69 -5.97 15.32
N SER A 124 -20.45 -5.59 14.28
CA SER A 124 -21.35 -6.51 13.57
C SER A 124 -20.54 -7.55 12.78
N PRO A 125 -20.74 -8.86 13.00
CA PRO A 125 -20.01 -9.88 12.27
C PRO A 125 -20.63 -10.11 10.88
N TYR A 126 -19.78 -10.19 9.85
CA TYR A 126 -20.18 -10.54 8.49
C TYR A 126 -19.29 -11.66 7.96
N ALA A 127 -19.91 -12.77 7.54
CA ALA A 127 -19.17 -13.95 7.07
C ALA A 127 -18.38 -13.68 5.79
N GLN A 128 -18.90 -12.85 4.88
CA GLN A 128 -18.24 -12.51 3.60
C GLN A 128 -17.16 -11.43 3.74
N LEU A 129 -17.04 -10.76 4.89
CA LEU A 129 -16.12 -9.63 5.03
C LEU A 129 -14.67 -10.03 4.77
N GLN A 130 -14.24 -11.18 5.29
CA GLN A 130 -12.89 -11.66 5.08
C GLN A 130 -12.59 -11.92 3.60
N SER A 131 -13.49 -12.59 2.87
CA SER A 131 -13.29 -12.86 1.44
C SER A 131 -13.21 -11.56 0.63
N ASN A 132 -14.09 -10.60 0.91
CA ASN A 132 -14.11 -9.33 0.20
C ASN A 132 -12.84 -8.50 0.45
N ILE A 133 -12.36 -8.44 1.69
CA ILE A 133 -11.10 -7.75 2.01
C ILE A 133 -9.93 -8.40 1.28
N ILE A 134 -9.87 -9.73 1.24
CA ILE A 134 -8.79 -10.47 0.58
C ILE A 134 -8.82 -10.25 -0.94
N GLU A 135 -10.01 -10.25 -1.55
CA GLU A 135 -10.20 -9.92 -2.96
C GLU A 135 -9.71 -8.50 -3.26
N ALA A 136 -10.16 -7.50 -2.51
CA ALA A 136 -9.72 -6.11 -2.67
C ALA A 136 -8.21 -5.91 -2.49
N ILE A 137 -7.57 -6.64 -1.54
CA ILE A 137 -6.11 -6.61 -1.38
C ILE A 137 -5.39 -7.28 -2.57
N ASN A 138 -5.97 -8.33 -3.15
CA ASN A 138 -5.40 -8.98 -4.33
C ASN A 138 -5.53 -8.08 -5.57
N GLU A 139 -6.66 -7.40 -5.76
CA GLU A 139 -6.82 -6.39 -6.81
C GLU A 139 -5.78 -5.28 -6.67
N LEU A 140 -5.58 -4.78 -5.44
CA LEU A 140 -4.54 -3.80 -5.13
C LEU A 140 -3.13 -4.31 -5.46
N LEU A 141 -2.82 -5.58 -5.17
CA LEU A 141 -1.52 -6.17 -5.52
C LEU A 141 -1.30 -6.19 -7.05
N VAL A 142 -2.32 -6.57 -7.81
CA VAL A 142 -2.28 -6.57 -9.28
C VAL A 142 -2.13 -5.15 -9.83
N GLU A 143 -2.85 -4.17 -9.26
CA GLU A 143 -2.73 -2.76 -9.62
C GLU A 143 -1.29 -2.23 -9.42
N LEU A 144 -0.65 -2.58 -8.31
CA LEU A 144 0.72 -2.17 -8.01
C LEU A 144 1.73 -2.75 -9.02
N GLU A 145 1.58 -4.02 -9.41
CA GLU A 145 2.47 -4.67 -10.39
C GLU A 145 2.42 -3.98 -11.77
N GLY A 146 1.25 -3.50 -12.18
CA GLY A 146 1.07 -2.79 -13.46
C GLY A 146 1.42 -1.30 -13.45
N THR A 147 1.72 -0.71 -12.28
CA THR A 147 1.80 0.76 -12.14
C THR A 147 2.92 1.37 -12.99
N THR A 148 4.12 0.76 -12.99
CA THR A 148 5.26 1.30 -13.73
C THR A 148 5.03 1.25 -15.25
N GLU A 149 4.43 0.17 -15.75
CA GLU A 149 4.10 0.01 -17.17
C GLU A 149 3.02 1.01 -17.62
N ASN A 150 1.99 1.20 -16.80
CA ASN A 150 0.92 2.16 -17.06
C ASN A 150 1.46 3.60 -17.14
N ILE A 151 2.39 3.98 -16.26
CA ILE A 151 3.04 5.30 -16.31
C ILE A 151 3.91 5.41 -17.57
N ALA A 152 4.73 4.40 -17.87
CA ALA A 152 5.61 4.41 -19.03
C ALA A 152 4.83 4.52 -20.36
N ALA A 153 3.65 3.90 -20.46
CA ALA A 153 2.81 3.96 -21.66
C ALA A 153 2.41 5.39 -22.05
N GLN A 154 2.33 6.31 -21.08
CA GLN A 154 1.97 7.71 -21.29
C GLN A 154 3.17 8.57 -21.74
N ALA A 155 4.39 8.02 -21.80
CA ALA A 155 5.60 8.80 -22.07
C ALA A 155 5.59 9.54 -23.42
N LEU A 156 4.93 8.95 -24.44
CA LEU A 156 4.79 9.56 -25.77
C LEU A 156 3.81 10.74 -25.82
N GLU A 157 3.03 10.98 -24.77
CA GLU A 157 2.18 12.17 -24.68
C GLU A 157 2.96 13.37 -24.13
N HIS A 158 4.09 13.12 -23.46
CA HIS A 158 4.83 14.14 -22.72
C HIS A 158 6.23 14.48 -23.25
N ILE A 159 6.93 13.54 -23.91
CA ILE A 159 8.34 13.75 -24.30
C ILE A 159 8.49 13.90 -25.81
N HIS A 160 8.74 15.09 -26.35
CA HIS A 160 8.89 15.29 -27.79
C HIS A 160 10.34 15.13 -28.30
N SER A 161 10.51 15.00 -29.62
CA SER A 161 11.85 14.92 -30.23
C SER A 161 12.62 16.23 -30.05
N ASN A 162 13.93 16.12 -29.83
CA ASN A 162 14.88 17.21 -29.60
C ASN A 162 14.67 18.02 -28.31
N GLU A 163 13.88 17.51 -27.36
CA GLU A 163 13.81 18.07 -26.02
C GLU A 163 15.08 17.78 -25.20
N VAL A 164 15.29 18.59 -24.16
CA VAL A 164 16.30 18.36 -23.13
C VAL A 164 15.58 18.22 -21.80
N ILE A 165 15.59 17.00 -21.25
CA ILE A 165 14.92 16.66 -20.00
C ILE A 165 15.96 16.63 -18.87
N MET A 166 15.65 17.23 -17.73
CA MET A 166 16.48 17.14 -16.54
C MET A 166 15.85 16.19 -15.52
N THR A 167 16.65 15.29 -14.95
CA THR A 167 16.25 14.42 -13.84
C THR A 167 17.37 14.35 -12.80
N ILE A 168 17.08 13.77 -11.64
CA ILE A 168 18.00 13.69 -10.50
C ILE A 168 17.94 12.30 -9.85
N GLY A 169 19.11 11.76 -9.53
CA GLY A 169 19.28 10.46 -8.89
C GLY A 169 18.78 9.30 -9.76
N PHE A 170 18.40 8.22 -9.09
CA PHE A 170 17.93 7.00 -9.72
C PHE A 170 16.49 6.66 -9.32
N SER A 171 15.61 6.54 -10.31
CA SER A 171 14.24 6.06 -10.15
C SER A 171 13.89 5.11 -11.28
N ARG A 172 13.52 3.87 -10.94
CA ARG A 172 13.13 2.83 -11.90
C ARG A 172 11.93 3.27 -12.76
N THR A 173 10.99 4.00 -12.16
CA THR A 173 9.80 4.52 -12.86
C THR A 173 10.18 5.59 -13.88
N VAL A 174 11.05 6.54 -13.51
CA VAL A 174 11.52 7.59 -14.44
C VAL A 174 12.37 6.98 -15.55
N GLU A 175 13.24 6.04 -15.22
CA GLU A 175 14.04 5.30 -16.20
C GLU A 175 13.15 4.57 -17.21
N ALA A 176 12.13 3.83 -16.75
CA ALA A 176 11.19 3.15 -17.63
C ALA A 176 10.41 4.12 -18.53
N PHE A 177 9.95 5.25 -17.97
CA PHE A 177 9.25 6.29 -18.70
C PHE A 177 10.11 6.91 -19.82
N LEU A 178 11.36 7.29 -19.51
CA LEU A 178 12.29 7.85 -20.48
C LEU A 178 12.66 6.80 -21.55
N LYS A 179 12.90 5.54 -21.15
CA LYS A 179 13.20 4.46 -22.10
C LYS A 179 12.03 4.19 -23.05
N GLU A 180 10.79 4.27 -22.58
CA GLU A 180 9.61 4.06 -23.43
C GLU A 180 9.49 5.15 -24.50
N ALA A 181 9.65 6.42 -24.14
CA ALA A 181 9.68 7.52 -25.11
C ALA A 181 10.84 7.39 -26.11
N ALA A 182 12.02 6.97 -25.64
CA ALA A 182 13.23 6.82 -26.46
C ALA A 182 13.11 5.74 -27.55
N ARG A 183 12.11 4.84 -27.46
CA ARG A 183 11.80 3.88 -28.52
C ARG A 183 11.36 4.55 -29.81
N LYS A 184 10.66 5.70 -29.73
CA LYS A 184 10.12 6.40 -30.91
C LYS A 184 10.71 7.80 -31.13
N ARG A 185 11.37 8.39 -30.13
CA ARG A 185 11.85 9.78 -30.17
C ARG A 185 13.31 9.87 -29.77
N LYS A 186 14.01 10.88 -30.30
CA LYS A 186 15.38 11.21 -29.92
C LYS A 186 15.35 12.51 -29.13
N PHE A 187 15.91 12.52 -27.93
CA PHE A 187 15.98 13.65 -27.02
C PHE A 187 17.21 13.49 -26.11
N HIS A 188 17.56 14.54 -25.38
CA HIS A 188 18.69 14.53 -24.45
C HIS A 188 18.17 14.48 -23.01
N VAL A 189 18.88 13.77 -22.14
CA VAL A 189 18.58 13.72 -20.71
C VAL A 189 19.81 14.14 -19.93
N ILE A 190 19.65 15.15 -19.08
CA ILE A 190 20.63 15.56 -18.07
C ILE A 190 20.26 14.84 -16.78
N VAL A 191 21.14 13.95 -16.31
CA VAL A 191 20.96 13.21 -15.06
C VAL A 191 21.89 13.81 -14.00
N ALA A 192 21.33 14.58 -13.07
CA ALA A 192 22.06 15.08 -11.92
C ALA A 192 22.24 13.95 -10.89
N GLU A 193 23.46 13.77 -10.37
CA GLU A 193 23.70 12.77 -9.31
C GLU A 193 23.15 13.23 -7.95
N CYS A 194 22.76 12.27 -7.11
CA CYS A 194 22.31 12.51 -5.74
C CYS A 194 23.49 12.45 -4.73
N ALA A 195 24.49 13.32 -4.87
CA ALA A 195 25.56 13.42 -3.86
C ALA A 195 24.94 13.58 -2.44
N PRO A 196 25.45 12.87 -1.42
CA PRO A 196 26.78 12.24 -1.31
C PRO A 196 26.87 10.78 -1.81
N PHE A 197 25.76 10.16 -2.24
CA PHE A 197 25.75 8.78 -2.71
C PHE A 197 25.32 8.74 -4.18
N CYS A 198 26.27 8.58 -5.09
CA CYS A 198 26.02 8.49 -6.54
C CYS A 198 25.31 7.16 -6.86
N GLN A 199 23.98 7.15 -6.74
CA GLN A 199 23.10 6.05 -7.12
C GLN A 199 22.52 6.26 -8.51
#